data_AF-A0A553B875-F1
#
_entry.id   AF-A0A553B875-F1
#
_cell.length_a   1.000
_cell.length_b   1.000
_cell.length_c   1.000
_cell.angle_alpha   90.00
_cell.angle_beta   90.00
_cell.angle_gamma   90.00
#
_symmetry.space_group_name_H-M   'P 1'
#
loop_
_entity.id
_entity.type
_entity.pdbx_description
1 polymer ?
#
loop_
_entity_poly.entity_id
_entity_poly.type
_entity_poly.pdbx_seq_one_letter_code
_entity_poly.pdbx_strand_id
1 'polypeptide(L)'
;MKHNFISIIFLFICLISYSQRKELDQSNLNSISEFTIDCIKNNDSSSFLKLFDFSLNEDVEDKVAVKELLLSEFKKANFFFKNKNVEFLKYDNLDALAGGQVIDNTSFNIYTKVDGIYYKLRLTNHQISSNTFFSFYFQNYSKECEDFEKKTYRPIFSVSCPQLNWDKNNTTSFENVTIPVLNLSEYEVTEIKIRLTIENLIKQTIVMSETFTSKVQIEPGDLGKIYLNELNGFKPGFIILEKNFKYEIKLLEVLPKPTINPCAKIQSLLTK
;
A
#
# COMPACT_ATOMS: atom_id res chain seq x y z
N MET A 1 -2.07 40.66 -50.37
CA MET A 1 -1.36 40.63 -49.06
C MET A 1 -2.29 40.21 -47.90
N LYS A 2 -2.99 39.07 -47.99
CA LYS A 2 -3.85 38.56 -46.88
C LYS A 2 -3.46 37.16 -46.37
N HIS A 3 -2.56 36.46 -47.05
CA HIS A 3 -2.13 35.10 -46.66
C HIS A 3 -0.89 35.03 -45.75
N ASN A 4 -0.12 36.11 -45.60
CA ASN A 4 1.06 36.10 -44.71
C ASN A 4 0.72 36.34 -43.23
N PHE A 5 -0.42 36.96 -42.92
CA PHE A 5 -0.79 37.27 -41.54
C PHE A 5 -1.30 36.06 -40.76
N ILE A 6 -1.99 35.13 -41.43
CA ILE A 6 -2.55 33.93 -40.79
C ILE A 6 -1.43 32.94 -40.40
N SER A 7 -0.40 32.81 -41.24
CA SER A 7 0.74 31.91 -40.97
C SER A 7 1.61 32.35 -39.80
N ILE A 8 1.74 33.66 -39.55
CA ILE A 8 2.54 34.20 -38.43
C ILE A 8 1.82 34.01 -37.09
N ILE A 9 0.49 34.15 -37.06
CA ILE A 9 -0.31 33.92 -35.85
C ILE A 9 -0.26 32.44 -35.46
N PHE A 10 -0.33 31.52 -36.44
CA PHE A 10 -0.15 30.09 -36.18
C PHE A 10 1.26 29.75 -35.66
N LEU A 11 2.30 30.39 -36.18
CA LEU A 11 3.68 30.22 -35.70
C LEU A 11 3.85 30.71 -34.26
N PHE A 12 3.23 31.83 -33.89
CA PHE A 12 3.24 32.37 -32.53
C PHE A 12 2.48 31.49 -31.53
N ILE A 13 1.32 30.94 -31.92
CA ILE A 13 0.55 30.01 -31.08
C ILE A 13 1.33 28.68 -30.88
N CYS A 14 2.05 28.21 -31.89
CA CYS A 14 2.92 27.03 -31.77
C CYS A 14 4.15 27.30 -30.88
N LEU A 15 4.73 28.50 -30.91
CA LEU A 15 5.90 28.87 -30.09
C LEU A 15 5.52 29.09 -28.61
N ILE A 16 4.35 29.65 -28.33
CA ILE A 16 3.85 29.81 -26.94
C ILE A 16 3.53 28.45 -26.31
N SER A 17 3.14 27.46 -27.12
CA SER A 17 2.89 26.09 -26.64
C SER A 17 4.18 25.30 -26.31
N TYR A 18 5.35 25.80 -26.72
CA TYR A 18 6.65 25.15 -26.48
C TYR A 18 7.42 25.75 -25.28
N SER A 19 6.98 26.88 -24.72
CA SER A 19 7.73 27.62 -23.68
C SER A 19 7.35 27.30 -22.23
N GLN A 20 6.46 26.33 -21.97
CA GLN A 20 6.02 25.98 -20.62
C GLN A 20 6.51 24.61 -20.10
N ARG A 21 7.34 23.89 -20.87
CA ARG A 21 7.83 22.59 -20.43
C ARG A 21 8.80 22.77 -19.27
N LYS A 22 8.51 22.10 -18.16
CA LYS A 22 9.38 22.14 -16.97
C LYS A 22 10.69 21.41 -17.30
N GLU A 23 11.82 21.98 -16.87
CA GLU A 23 13.11 21.29 -16.93
C GLU A 23 13.26 20.37 -15.71
N LEU A 24 13.81 19.18 -15.94
CA LEU A 24 14.10 18.21 -14.90
C LEU A 24 15.46 18.50 -14.27
N ASP A 25 15.45 18.89 -13.01
CA ASP A 25 16.61 18.93 -12.12
C ASP A 25 16.46 17.82 -11.09
N GLN A 26 17.20 16.72 -11.28
CA GLN A 26 17.17 15.56 -10.38
C GLN A 26 17.75 15.88 -8.99
N SER A 27 18.42 17.00 -8.77
CA SER A 27 18.86 17.40 -7.42
C SER A 27 17.74 18.04 -6.60
N ASN A 28 16.64 18.44 -7.24
CA ASN A 28 15.58 19.24 -6.64
C ASN A 28 14.21 18.52 -6.67
N LEU A 29 13.72 18.13 -5.50
CA LEU A 29 12.44 17.44 -5.34
C LEU A 29 11.23 18.24 -5.82
N ASN A 30 11.27 19.58 -5.75
CA ASN A 30 10.22 20.43 -6.34
C ASN A 30 10.22 20.31 -7.86
N SER A 31 11.40 20.37 -8.49
CA SER A 31 11.54 20.21 -9.94
C SER A 31 10.99 18.85 -10.39
N ILE A 32 11.36 17.77 -9.69
CA ILE A 32 10.85 16.42 -9.97
C ILE A 32 9.32 16.38 -9.89
N SER A 33 8.73 16.98 -8.85
CA SER A 33 7.27 17.00 -8.67
C SER A 33 6.55 17.73 -9.80
N GLU A 34 7.01 18.95 -10.13
CA GLU A 34 6.45 19.77 -11.19
C GLU A 34 6.62 19.11 -12.57
N PHE A 35 7.81 18.58 -12.85
CA PHE A 35 8.13 17.87 -14.08
C PHE A 35 7.25 16.63 -14.26
N THR A 36 7.09 15.83 -13.20
CA THR A 36 6.24 14.63 -13.21
C THR A 36 4.80 14.98 -13.60
N ILE A 37 4.23 16.00 -12.95
CA ILE A 37 2.85 16.43 -13.21
C ILE A 37 2.73 16.99 -14.64
N ASP A 38 3.69 17.78 -15.10
CA ASP A 38 3.70 18.35 -16.45
C ASP A 38 3.73 17.25 -17.52
N CYS A 39 4.63 16.27 -17.38
CA CYS A 39 4.70 15.13 -18.29
C CYS A 39 3.37 14.37 -18.35
N ILE A 40 2.75 14.09 -17.19
CA ILE A 40 1.47 13.39 -17.12
C ILE A 40 0.37 14.22 -17.79
N LYS A 41 0.27 15.53 -17.53
CA LYS A 41 -0.75 16.40 -18.15
C LYS A 41 -0.61 16.44 -19.67
N ASN A 42 0.63 16.51 -20.16
CA ASN A 42 0.95 16.66 -21.59
C ASN A 42 1.06 15.31 -22.33
N ASN A 43 0.79 14.19 -21.66
CA ASN A 43 0.94 12.84 -22.21
C ASN A 43 2.37 12.58 -22.78
N ASP A 44 3.37 13.17 -22.15
CA ASP A 44 4.77 13.12 -22.58
C ASP A 44 5.52 11.98 -21.88
N SER A 45 5.21 10.76 -22.30
CA SER A 45 5.82 9.56 -21.73
C SER A 45 7.34 9.48 -21.99
N SER A 46 7.83 10.08 -23.07
CA SER A 46 9.26 10.08 -23.41
C SER A 46 10.08 10.85 -22.38
N SER A 47 9.65 12.06 -22.01
CA SER A 47 10.32 12.81 -20.95
C SER A 47 10.07 12.22 -19.56
N PHE A 48 8.87 11.69 -19.31
CA PHE A 48 8.55 11.00 -18.07
C PHE A 48 9.54 9.86 -17.76
N LEU A 49 9.91 9.07 -18.78
CA LEU A 49 10.85 7.97 -18.63
C LEU A 49 12.26 8.40 -18.18
N LYS A 50 12.62 9.69 -18.30
CA LYS A 50 13.91 10.23 -17.81
C LYS A 50 14.01 10.29 -16.28
N LEU A 51 12.88 10.13 -15.57
CA LEU A 51 12.86 10.02 -14.11
C LEU A 51 13.45 8.68 -13.62
N PHE A 52 13.56 7.69 -14.51
CA PHE A 52 13.88 6.31 -14.12
C PHE A 52 15.26 5.88 -14.62
N ASP A 53 15.99 5.18 -13.75
CA ASP A 53 17.29 4.60 -14.10
C ASP A 53 17.15 3.10 -14.39
N PHE A 54 17.10 2.76 -15.68
CA PHE A 54 17.02 1.37 -16.14
C PHE A 54 18.36 0.63 -16.11
N SER A 55 19.47 1.32 -15.80
CA SER A 55 20.78 0.67 -15.67
C SER A 55 20.90 -0.16 -14.38
N LEU A 56 20.02 0.08 -13.40
CA LEU A 56 19.97 -0.62 -12.12
C LEU A 56 19.45 -2.07 -12.21
N ASN A 57 18.81 -2.45 -13.32
CA ASN A 57 18.46 -3.84 -13.60
C ASN A 57 19.55 -4.47 -14.46
N GLU A 58 20.05 -5.65 -14.12
CA GLU A 58 21.02 -6.36 -14.97
C GLU A 58 20.32 -7.15 -16.08
N ASP A 59 19.10 -7.67 -15.81
CA ASP A 59 18.30 -8.45 -16.76
C ASP A 59 17.52 -7.56 -17.75
N VAL A 60 17.53 -7.94 -19.03
CA VAL A 60 16.83 -7.24 -20.11
C VAL A 60 15.31 -7.48 -20.05
N GLU A 61 14.87 -8.68 -19.67
CA GLU A 61 13.44 -9.01 -19.57
C GLU A 61 12.79 -8.19 -18.45
N ASP A 62 13.48 -8.05 -17.31
CA ASP A 62 13.02 -7.22 -16.19
C ASP A 62 12.93 -5.73 -16.56
N LYS A 63 13.87 -5.22 -17.37
CA LYS A 63 13.80 -3.83 -17.87
C LYS A 63 12.56 -3.57 -18.71
N VAL A 64 12.20 -4.50 -19.59
CA VAL A 64 11.02 -4.38 -20.43
C VAL A 64 9.76 -4.40 -19.56
N ALA A 65 9.65 -5.35 -18.64
CA ALA A 65 8.51 -5.47 -17.73
C ALA A 65 8.32 -4.21 -16.86
N VAL A 66 9.41 -3.66 -16.30
CA VAL A 66 9.36 -2.41 -15.52
C VAL A 66 8.90 -1.24 -16.38
N LYS A 67 9.45 -1.09 -17.59
CA LYS A 67 9.04 0.00 -18.50
C LYS A 67 7.57 -0.10 -18.91
N GLU A 68 7.06 -1.31 -19.15
CA GLU A 68 5.64 -1.53 -19.44
C GLU A 68 4.74 -1.17 -18.26
N LEU A 69 5.14 -1.55 -17.04
CA LEU A 69 4.45 -1.14 -15.81
C LEU A 69 4.40 0.38 -15.68
N LEU A 70 5.55 1.06 -15.82
CA LEU A 70 5.66 2.52 -15.77
C LEU A 70 4.72 3.20 -16.77
N LEU A 71 4.72 2.74 -18.02
CA LEU A 71 3.88 3.31 -19.08
C LEU A 71 2.39 3.03 -18.86
N SER A 72 2.04 1.88 -18.29
CA SER A 72 0.66 1.54 -17.91
C SER A 72 0.14 2.48 -16.84
N GLU A 73 0.91 2.66 -15.76
CA GLU A 73 0.57 3.57 -14.66
C GLU A 73 0.56 5.04 -15.11
N PHE A 74 1.49 5.45 -15.97
CA PHE A 74 1.50 6.77 -16.61
C PHE A 74 0.23 7.02 -17.42
N LYS A 75 -0.19 6.07 -18.26
CA LYS A 75 -1.42 6.19 -19.07
C LYS A 75 -2.66 6.30 -18.18
N LYS A 76 -2.71 5.55 -17.08
CA LYS A 76 -3.77 5.69 -16.08
C LYS A 76 -3.77 7.11 -15.51
N ALA A 77 -2.63 7.61 -15.02
CA ALA A 77 -2.51 8.96 -14.48
C ALA A 77 -2.94 10.03 -15.51
N ASN A 78 -2.47 9.93 -16.76
CA ASN A 78 -2.84 10.86 -17.83
C ASN A 78 -4.35 10.86 -18.09
N PHE A 79 -4.99 9.69 -18.13
CA PHE A 79 -6.45 9.60 -18.30
C PHE A 79 -7.20 10.40 -17.22
N PHE A 80 -6.72 10.39 -15.97
CA PHE A 80 -7.33 11.15 -14.88
C PHE A 80 -6.93 12.63 -14.83
N PHE A 81 -5.82 13.04 -15.48
CA PHE A 81 -5.30 14.42 -15.44
C PHE A 81 -5.67 15.23 -16.68
N LYS A 82 -5.87 14.56 -17.82
CA LYS A 82 -6.08 15.21 -19.13
C LYS A 82 -7.28 16.14 -19.08
N ASN A 83 -7.07 17.39 -19.50
CA ASN A 83 -8.07 18.46 -19.58
C ASN A 83 -8.73 18.81 -18.24
N LYS A 84 -8.06 18.54 -17.11
CA LYS A 84 -8.58 18.81 -15.77
C LYS A 84 -7.68 19.77 -15.01
N ASN A 85 -8.23 20.38 -13.95
CA ASN A 85 -7.45 21.23 -13.07
C ASN A 85 -6.65 20.35 -12.11
N VAL A 86 -5.34 20.27 -12.33
CA VAL A 86 -4.41 19.51 -11.50
C VAL A 86 -3.63 20.47 -10.62
N GLU A 87 -3.85 20.38 -9.31
CA GLU A 87 -3.16 21.16 -8.29
C GLU A 87 -2.10 20.27 -7.60
N PHE A 88 -0.86 20.73 -7.55
CA PHE A 88 0.17 20.15 -6.67
C PHE A 88 -0.08 20.61 -5.23
N LEU A 89 -0.07 19.66 -4.29
CA LEU A 89 -0.33 19.96 -2.88
C LEU A 89 0.95 19.98 -2.05
N LYS A 90 1.67 18.85 -2.04
CA LYS A 90 2.97 18.66 -1.39
C LYS A 90 3.64 17.38 -1.89
N TYR A 91 4.89 17.19 -1.52
CA TYR A 91 5.53 15.87 -1.52
C TYR A 91 6.03 15.51 -0.12
N ASP A 92 6.24 14.22 0.11
CA ASP A 92 7.01 13.71 1.24
C ASP A 92 7.48 12.27 0.97
N ASN A 93 8.31 11.77 1.87
CA ASN A 93 8.87 10.43 1.76
C ASN A 93 8.15 9.38 2.60
N LEU A 94 7.24 9.82 3.49
CA LEU A 94 6.55 8.95 4.42
C LEU A 94 5.21 8.49 3.84
N ASP A 95 5.13 7.22 3.46
CA ASP A 95 3.92 6.61 2.93
C ASP A 95 3.53 5.38 3.72
N ALA A 96 2.24 5.20 3.96
CA ALA A 96 1.74 3.89 4.30
C ALA A 96 1.36 3.15 3.01
N LEU A 97 1.86 1.91 2.86
CA LEU A 97 1.39 1.01 1.81
C LEU A 97 -0.12 0.85 1.88
N ALA A 98 -0.71 0.46 0.74
CA ALA A 98 -2.15 0.40 0.53
C ALA A 98 -2.90 -0.15 1.75
N GLY A 99 -3.87 0.61 2.25
CA GLY A 99 -4.66 0.24 3.42
C GLY A 99 -3.94 0.39 4.76
N GLY A 100 -2.84 1.14 4.85
CA GLY A 100 -2.16 1.46 6.11
C GLY A 100 -1.17 0.39 6.60
N GLN A 101 -0.71 -0.50 5.73
CA GLN A 101 -0.12 -1.77 6.18
C GLN A 101 1.35 -1.66 6.63
N VAL A 102 2.18 -0.91 5.93
CA VAL A 102 3.63 -0.76 6.20
C VAL A 102 4.02 0.66 5.91
N ILE A 103 4.90 1.23 6.73
CA ILE A 103 5.47 2.55 6.47
C ILE A 103 6.71 2.40 5.60
N ASP A 104 6.68 3.02 4.42
CA ASP A 104 7.84 3.19 3.55
C ASP A 104 8.32 4.64 3.67
N ASN A 105 9.60 4.82 3.96
CA ASN A 105 10.27 6.12 4.03
C ASN A 105 11.23 6.37 2.86
N THR A 106 11.33 5.45 1.91
CA THR A 106 12.25 5.50 0.77
C THR A 106 11.60 5.98 -0.53
N SER A 107 10.28 5.86 -0.63
CA SER A 107 9.53 6.37 -1.78
C SER A 107 9.38 7.87 -1.75
N PHE A 108 9.38 8.50 -2.92
CA PHE A 108 9.01 9.90 -3.11
C PHE A 108 7.55 10.00 -3.55
N ASN A 109 6.70 10.59 -2.69
CA ASN A 109 5.27 10.65 -2.90
C ASN A 109 4.83 12.07 -3.22
N ILE A 110 4.24 12.27 -4.39
CA ILE A 110 3.69 13.56 -4.84
C ILE A 110 2.17 13.49 -4.67
N TYR A 111 1.60 14.42 -3.91
CA TYR A 111 0.16 14.51 -3.71
C TYR A 111 -0.43 15.58 -4.60
N THR A 112 -1.45 15.22 -5.37
CA THR A 112 -2.16 16.13 -6.25
C THR A 112 -3.66 16.11 -5.97
N LYS A 113 -4.33 17.21 -6.30
CA LYS A 113 -5.78 17.31 -6.33
C LYS A 113 -6.23 17.53 -7.76
N VAL A 114 -7.15 16.71 -8.24
CA VAL A 114 -7.73 16.82 -9.58
C VAL A 114 -9.24 16.85 -9.46
N ASP A 115 -9.84 18.00 -9.80
CA ASP A 115 -11.28 18.25 -9.68
C ASP A 115 -11.90 17.84 -8.33
N GLY A 116 -11.16 18.04 -7.24
CA GLY A 116 -11.60 17.69 -5.89
C GLY A 116 -11.22 16.29 -5.40
N ILE A 117 -10.68 15.43 -6.27
CA ILE A 117 -10.22 14.07 -5.93
C ILE A 117 -8.71 14.10 -5.66
N TYR A 118 -8.28 13.46 -4.56
CA TYR A 118 -6.88 13.39 -4.17
C TYR A 118 -6.21 12.17 -4.79
N TYR A 119 -5.05 12.38 -5.40
CA TYR A 119 -4.22 11.35 -6.00
C TYR A 119 -2.83 11.37 -5.38
N LYS A 120 -2.22 10.20 -5.30
CA LYS A 120 -0.82 10.00 -4.92
C LYS A 120 -0.07 9.43 -6.12
N LEU A 121 1.00 10.12 -6.50
CA LEU A 121 1.98 9.67 -7.48
C LEU A 121 3.21 9.20 -6.70
N ARG A 122 3.46 7.89 -6.70
CA ARG A 122 4.56 7.31 -5.92
C ARG A 122 5.70 6.91 -6.83
N LEU A 123 6.88 7.44 -6.57
CA LEU A 123 8.14 7.10 -7.23
C LEU A 123 9.02 6.35 -6.23
N THR A 124 9.35 5.08 -6.49
CA THR A 124 10.17 4.29 -5.55
C THR A 124 11.65 4.48 -5.83
N ASN A 125 12.48 4.55 -4.79
CA ASN A 125 13.93 4.66 -4.92
C ASN A 125 14.63 3.33 -4.59
N HIS A 126 15.78 3.06 -5.21
CA HIS A 126 16.66 1.94 -4.86
C HIS A 126 17.88 2.39 -4.03
N GLN A 127 18.27 3.67 -4.06
CA GLN A 127 19.43 4.20 -3.33
C GLN A 127 19.24 5.65 -2.87
N ILE A 128 19.68 5.95 -1.64
CA ILE A 128 19.47 7.24 -0.95
C ILE A 128 20.31 8.39 -1.56
N SER A 129 21.31 8.10 -2.41
CA SER A 129 22.28 9.10 -2.87
C SER A 129 21.92 9.88 -4.15
N SER A 130 20.91 9.44 -4.91
CA SER A 130 20.40 10.15 -6.09
C SER A 130 18.87 10.08 -6.15
N ASN A 131 18.21 11.15 -6.61
CA ASN A 131 16.74 11.13 -6.86
C ASN A 131 16.43 10.48 -8.22
N THR A 132 16.96 9.28 -8.41
CA THR A 132 16.71 8.40 -9.55
C THR A 132 15.74 7.33 -9.11
N PHE A 133 14.67 7.12 -9.89
CA PHE A 133 13.58 6.25 -9.47
C PHE A 133 13.60 4.93 -10.21
N PHE A 134 13.00 3.92 -9.60
CA PHE A 134 12.89 2.58 -10.17
C PHE A 134 11.50 2.30 -10.74
N SER A 135 10.47 2.62 -9.96
CA SER A 135 9.08 2.34 -10.34
C SER A 135 8.16 3.52 -10.04
N PHE A 136 6.99 3.49 -10.65
CA PHE A 136 5.94 4.51 -10.53
C PHE A 136 4.60 3.84 -10.30
N TYR A 137 3.84 4.37 -9.36
CA TYR A 137 2.47 3.95 -9.08
C TYR A 137 1.54 5.15 -9.03
N PHE A 138 0.39 5.01 -9.67
CA PHE A 138 -0.67 6.01 -9.64
C PHE A 138 -1.83 5.51 -8.78
N GLN A 139 -2.17 6.27 -7.73
CA GLN A 139 -3.20 5.85 -6.77
C GLN A 139 -4.26 6.92 -6.59
N ASN A 140 -5.53 6.52 -6.69
CA ASN A 140 -6.66 7.34 -6.26
C ASN A 140 -6.76 7.27 -4.73
N TYR A 141 -6.16 8.25 -4.09
CA TYR A 141 -5.99 8.30 -2.66
C TYR A 141 -7.30 8.62 -1.92
N SER A 142 -8.20 9.39 -2.55
CA SER A 142 -9.58 9.56 -2.05
C SER A 142 -10.33 8.24 -1.97
N LYS A 143 -10.26 7.42 -3.02
CA LYS A 143 -10.88 6.09 -3.01
C LYS A 143 -10.26 5.18 -1.95
N GLU A 144 -8.94 5.27 -1.77
CA GLU A 144 -8.24 4.52 -0.73
C GLU A 144 -8.69 4.94 0.67
N CYS A 145 -8.91 6.24 0.88
CA CYS A 145 -9.49 6.76 2.13
C CYS A 145 -10.90 6.22 2.37
N GLU A 146 -11.79 6.31 1.39
CA GLU A 146 -13.14 5.75 1.52
C GLU A 146 -13.13 4.26 1.85
N ASP A 147 -12.23 3.52 1.21
CA ASP A 147 -12.03 2.10 1.48
C ASP A 147 -11.49 1.88 2.90
N PHE A 148 -10.55 2.69 3.37
CA PHE A 148 -9.96 2.59 4.70
C PHE A 148 -10.96 2.90 5.82
N GLU A 149 -11.82 3.91 5.64
CA GLU A 149 -12.88 4.26 6.58
C GLU A 149 -13.91 3.13 6.68
N LYS A 150 -14.40 2.65 5.53
CA LYS A 150 -15.52 1.71 5.46
C LYS A 150 -15.10 0.25 5.69
N LYS A 151 -13.85 -0.11 5.43
CA LYS A 151 -13.37 -1.50 5.52
C LYS A 151 -12.62 -1.76 6.82
N THR A 152 -12.67 -3.01 7.23
CA THR A 152 -11.89 -3.58 8.34
C THR A 152 -10.39 -3.47 8.03
N TYR A 153 -9.56 -2.99 8.98
CA TYR A 153 -8.11 -2.97 8.78
C TYR A 153 -7.55 -4.38 8.93
N ARG A 154 -6.93 -4.88 7.86
CA ARG A 154 -6.32 -6.20 7.80
C ARG A 154 -4.85 -6.04 7.45
N PRO A 155 -3.95 -6.06 8.44
CA PRO A 155 -2.54 -6.07 8.13
C PRO A 155 -2.18 -7.43 7.53
N ILE A 156 -1.65 -7.45 6.31
CA ILE A 156 -1.17 -8.69 5.68
C ILE A 156 0.24 -9.02 6.18
N PHE A 157 1.01 -8.00 6.58
CA PHE A 157 2.43 -8.13 6.96
C PHE A 157 2.76 -7.60 8.36
N SER A 158 1.86 -6.83 8.98
CA SER A 158 2.16 -6.10 10.22
C SER A 158 1.97 -6.94 11.48
N VAL A 159 1.31 -8.10 11.38
CA VAL A 159 1.07 -9.00 12.50
C VAL A 159 1.18 -10.44 12.03
N SER A 160 2.03 -11.24 12.68
CA SER A 160 2.22 -12.66 12.37
C SER A 160 1.62 -13.56 13.45
N CYS A 161 0.91 -14.61 13.03
CA CYS A 161 0.27 -15.62 13.90
C CYS A 161 0.80 -17.02 13.55
N PRO A 162 2.00 -17.41 14.00
CA PRO A 162 2.72 -18.55 13.42
C PRO A 162 2.15 -19.93 13.80
N GLN A 163 1.48 -20.08 14.94
CA GLN A 163 1.03 -21.40 15.40
C GLN A 163 -0.10 -21.36 16.45
N LEU A 164 -0.82 -22.47 16.58
CA LEU A 164 -1.75 -22.74 17.66
C LEU A 164 -1.01 -23.53 18.75
N ASN A 165 -0.98 -23.02 19.98
CA ASN A 165 -0.43 -23.71 21.14
C ASN A 165 -1.58 -24.20 22.03
N TRP A 166 -1.45 -25.38 22.62
CA TRP A 166 -2.40 -25.94 23.59
C TRP A 166 -1.68 -26.88 24.56
N ASP A 167 -2.33 -27.24 25.68
CA ASP A 167 -1.80 -28.25 26.60
C ASP A 167 -1.87 -29.65 25.99
N LYS A 168 -0.71 -30.23 25.71
CA LYS A 168 -0.59 -31.56 25.10
C LYS A 168 -0.84 -32.72 26.06
N ASN A 169 -0.94 -32.46 27.38
CA ASN A 169 -1.23 -33.51 28.37
C ASN A 169 -2.67 -34.03 28.26
N ASN A 170 -3.60 -33.19 27.78
CA ASN A 170 -4.97 -33.59 27.49
C ASN A 170 -5.15 -33.81 25.99
N THR A 171 -5.36 -35.07 25.60
CA THR A 171 -5.52 -35.44 24.19
C THR A 171 -6.98 -35.51 23.75
N THR A 172 -7.93 -35.17 24.63
CA THR A 172 -9.38 -35.34 24.38
C THR A 172 -10.16 -34.03 24.37
N SER A 173 -9.66 -32.99 25.04
CA SER A 173 -10.14 -31.62 24.94
C SER A 173 -8.98 -30.65 24.76
N PHE A 174 -9.26 -29.53 24.10
CA PHE A 174 -8.35 -28.40 24.07
C PHE A 174 -8.34 -27.70 25.43
N GLU A 175 -7.15 -27.40 25.94
CA GLU A 175 -6.96 -26.67 27.20
C GLU A 175 -5.81 -25.66 27.00
N ASN A 176 -5.92 -24.50 27.65
CA ASN A 176 -4.92 -23.43 27.63
C ASN A 176 -4.49 -23.04 26.20
N VAL A 177 -5.48 -22.89 25.31
CA VAL A 177 -5.21 -22.60 23.90
C VAL A 177 -4.72 -21.16 23.75
N THR A 178 -3.55 -21.00 23.15
CA THR A 178 -2.95 -19.69 22.90
C THR A 178 -2.40 -19.56 21.49
N ILE A 179 -2.36 -18.34 20.98
CA ILE A 179 -1.73 -18.00 19.70
C ILE A 179 -0.70 -16.92 19.98
N PRO A 180 0.61 -17.18 19.80
CA PRO A 180 1.62 -16.14 19.87
C PRO A 180 1.43 -15.18 18.70
N VAL A 181 1.66 -13.89 18.96
CA VAL A 181 1.48 -12.83 17.97
C VAL A 181 2.67 -11.90 18.01
N LEU A 182 3.39 -11.77 16.89
CA LEU A 182 4.46 -10.79 16.76
C LEU A 182 3.90 -9.51 16.14
N ASN A 183 4.05 -8.37 16.84
CA ASN A 183 3.69 -7.06 16.31
C ASN A 183 4.86 -6.47 15.52
N LEU A 184 4.72 -6.44 14.20
CA LEU A 184 5.69 -5.83 13.29
C LEU A 184 5.29 -4.40 12.86
N SER A 185 4.20 -3.86 13.43
CA SER A 185 3.75 -2.50 13.15
C SER A 185 4.44 -1.48 14.06
N GLU A 186 4.36 -0.19 13.69
CA GLU A 186 4.85 0.93 14.52
C GLU A 186 3.86 1.37 15.61
N TYR A 187 2.75 0.65 15.78
CA TYR A 187 1.68 1.01 16.72
C TYR A 187 1.46 -0.11 17.74
N GLU A 188 1.07 0.23 18.96
CA GLU A 188 0.62 -0.74 19.96
C GLU A 188 -0.65 -1.44 19.46
N VAL A 189 -0.66 -2.77 19.43
CA VAL A 189 -1.85 -3.55 19.08
C VAL A 189 -2.70 -3.78 20.33
N THR A 190 -3.95 -3.32 20.28
CA THR A 190 -4.90 -3.35 21.41
C THR A 190 -6.03 -4.36 21.24
N GLU A 191 -6.33 -4.76 20.00
CA GLU A 191 -7.32 -5.80 19.71
C GLU A 191 -6.94 -6.58 18.46
N ILE A 192 -7.19 -7.89 18.48
CA ILE A 192 -6.99 -8.76 17.33
C ILE A 192 -8.22 -9.64 17.14
N LYS A 193 -8.68 -9.72 15.90
CA LYS A 193 -9.72 -10.65 15.46
C LYS A 193 -9.13 -11.70 14.54
N ILE A 194 -9.36 -12.96 14.85
CA ILE A 194 -8.90 -14.09 14.05
C ILE A 194 -10.05 -15.05 13.76
N ARG A 195 -9.90 -15.85 12.71
CA ARG A 195 -10.68 -17.06 12.50
C ARG A 195 -9.79 -18.26 12.66
N LEU A 196 -10.19 -19.18 13.53
CA LEU A 196 -9.54 -20.48 13.68
C LEU A 196 -10.42 -21.55 13.03
N THR A 197 -9.85 -22.26 12.07
CA THR A 197 -10.45 -23.45 11.48
C THR A 197 -9.68 -24.68 11.97
N ILE A 198 -10.38 -25.71 12.43
CA ILE A 198 -9.81 -27.01 12.80
C ILE A 198 -10.44 -28.09 11.92
N GLU A 199 -9.60 -28.88 11.28
CA GLU A 199 -9.98 -29.97 10.40
C GLU A 199 -9.48 -31.31 10.95
N ASN A 200 -10.35 -32.32 10.97
CA ASN A 200 -9.96 -33.70 11.24
C ASN A 200 -9.38 -34.31 9.97
N LEU A 201 -8.09 -34.66 9.99
CA LEU A 201 -7.38 -35.17 8.80
C LEU A 201 -7.82 -36.57 8.39
N ILE A 202 -8.27 -37.40 9.34
CA ILE A 202 -8.70 -38.77 9.07
C ILE A 202 -10.05 -38.76 8.35
N LYS A 203 -10.96 -37.89 8.80
CA LYS A 203 -12.31 -37.76 8.25
C LYS A 203 -12.43 -36.73 7.13
N GLN A 204 -11.39 -35.91 6.92
CA GLN A 204 -11.38 -34.78 5.99
C GLN A 204 -12.58 -33.84 6.18
N THR A 205 -12.85 -33.49 7.44
CA THR A 205 -14.02 -32.67 7.82
C THR A 205 -13.59 -31.51 8.68
N ILE A 206 -14.17 -30.33 8.41
CA ILE A 206 -14.04 -29.16 9.28
C ILE A 206 -14.86 -29.43 10.53
N VAL A 207 -14.20 -29.45 11.67
CA VAL A 207 -14.80 -29.69 12.98
C VAL A 207 -15.15 -28.37 13.67
N MET A 208 -14.44 -27.30 13.33
CA MET A 208 -14.69 -25.97 13.84
C MET A 208 -14.23 -24.91 12.85
N SER A 209 -14.98 -23.83 12.69
CA SER A 209 -14.52 -22.61 12.03
C SER A 209 -15.15 -21.41 12.71
N GLU A 210 -14.47 -20.91 13.73
CA GLU A 210 -15.00 -19.89 14.63
C GLU A 210 -14.14 -18.63 14.61
N THR A 211 -14.78 -17.50 14.90
CA THR A 211 -14.12 -16.20 14.93
C THR A 211 -13.96 -15.73 16.37
N PHE A 212 -12.73 -15.38 16.75
CA PHE A 212 -12.36 -14.94 18.09
C PHE A 212 -11.86 -13.50 18.03
N THR A 213 -12.31 -12.68 18.97
CA THR A 213 -11.80 -11.32 19.18
C THR A 213 -11.15 -11.27 20.55
N SER A 214 -9.90 -10.80 20.60
CA SER A 214 -9.13 -10.71 21.84
C SER A 214 -8.61 -9.30 22.04
N LYS A 215 -8.88 -8.75 23.23
CA LYS A 215 -8.24 -7.51 23.70
C LYS A 215 -6.86 -7.88 24.22
N VAL A 216 -5.84 -7.24 23.65
CA VAL A 216 -4.42 -7.49 23.95
C VAL A 216 -3.73 -6.14 24.14
N GLN A 217 -2.47 -6.15 24.58
CA GLN A 217 -1.59 -4.99 24.52
C GLN A 217 -0.24 -5.53 24.08
N ILE A 218 0.13 -5.24 22.83
CA ILE A 218 1.38 -5.73 22.22
C ILE A 218 2.09 -4.53 21.63
N GLU A 219 3.18 -4.12 22.25
CA GLU A 219 3.99 -2.99 21.80
C GLU A 219 4.65 -3.26 20.44
N PRO A 220 5.08 -2.22 19.71
CA PRO A 220 5.87 -2.37 18.48
C PRO A 220 7.11 -3.26 18.69
N GLY A 221 7.25 -4.31 17.88
CA GLY A 221 8.37 -5.26 17.94
C GLY A 221 8.22 -6.40 18.95
N ASP A 222 7.19 -6.36 19.82
CA ASP A 222 7.01 -7.35 20.88
C ASP A 222 6.23 -8.59 20.43
N LEU A 223 6.47 -9.68 21.18
CA LEU A 223 5.73 -10.94 21.06
C LEU A 223 4.65 -11.02 22.15
N GLY A 224 3.40 -10.86 21.74
CA GLY A 224 2.23 -11.07 22.59
C GLY A 224 1.64 -12.49 22.48
N LYS A 225 0.56 -12.73 23.24
CA LYS A 225 -0.22 -13.98 23.19
C LYS A 225 -1.71 -13.66 23.23
N ILE A 226 -2.46 -14.25 22.31
CA ILE A 226 -3.92 -14.32 22.36
C ILE A 226 -4.29 -15.59 23.13
N TYR A 227 -5.20 -15.46 24.09
CA TYR A 227 -5.79 -16.60 24.80
C TYR A 227 -7.17 -16.89 24.22
N LEU A 228 -7.41 -18.13 23.78
CA LEU A 228 -8.69 -18.59 23.27
C LEU A 228 -9.44 -19.35 24.37
N ASN A 229 -9.90 -18.61 25.37
CA ASN A 229 -10.53 -19.18 26.56
C ASN A 229 -11.82 -19.95 26.23
N GLU A 230 -12.48 -19.58 25.14
CA GLU A 230 -13.69 -20.23 24.62
C GLU A 230 -13.43 -21.66 24.12
N LEU A 231 -12.17 -22.05 23.89
CA LEU A 231 -11.78 -23.40 23.51
C LEU A 231 -11.43 -24.29 24.70
N ASN A 232 -11.34 -23.75 25.91
CA ASN A 232 -11.05 -24.56 27.09
C ASN A 232 -12.18 -25.57 27.33
N GLY A 233 -11.84 -26.86 27.39
CA GLY A 233 -12.80 -27.96 27.47
C GLY A 233 -13.46 -28.33 26.13
N PHE A 234 -13.11 -27.69 25.01
CA PHE A 234 -13.67 -28.03 23.70
C PHE A 234 -13.23 -29.44 23.28
N LYS A 235 -14.20 -30.33 23.04
CA LYS A 235 -13.99 -31.74 22.66
C LYS A 235 -14.28 -31.92 21.17
N PRO A 236 -13.26 -32.04 20.31
CA PRO A 236 -13.45 -32.10 18.87
C PRO A 236 -13.92 -33.48 18.36
N GLY A 237 -14.09 -34.46 19.25
CA GLY A 237 -14.54 -35.81 18.90
C GLY A 237 -13.46 -36.70 18.26
N PHE A 238 -12.19 -36.33 18.40
CA PHE A 238 -11.03 -37.12 17.99
C PHE A 238 -9.85 -36.87 18.94
N ILE A 239 -8.83 -37.73 18.89
CA ILE A 239 -7.62 -37.58 19.70
C ILE A 239 -6.77 -36.41 19.16
N ILE A 240 -6.53 -35.39 19.99
CA ILE A 240 -5.79 -34.17 19.66
C ILE A 240 -4.29 -34.46 19.65
N LEU A 241 -3.80 -34.88 18.48
CA LEU A 241 -2.37 -35.01 18.17
C LEU A 241 -2.12 -34.33 16.84
N GLU A 242 -0.94 -33.73 16.66
CA GLU A 242 -0.58 -32.98 15.43
C GLU A 242 -0.80 -33.79 14.12
N LYS A 243 -0.70 -35.12 14.18
CA LYS A 243 -0.96 -36.01 13.04
C LYS A 243 -2.45 -36.23 12.71
N ASN A 244 -3.36 -35.93 13.63
CA ASN A 244 -4.78 -36.24 13.51
C ASN A 244 -5.62 -35.04 13.06
N PHE A 245 -5.08 -33.82 13.14
CA PHE A 245 -5.80 -32.61 12.76
C PHE A 245 -4.88 -31.60 12.10
N LYS A 246 -5.50 -30.70 11.33
CA LYS A 246 -4.88 -29.50 10.80
C LYS A 246 -5.62 -28.30 11.35
N TYR A 247 -4.91 -27.20 11.53
CA TYR A 247 -5.53 -25.92 11.85
C TYR A 247 -5.11 -24.84 10.86
N GLU A 248 -5.96 -23.84 10.71
CA GLU A 248 -5.68 -22.61 9.97
C GLU A 248 -6.08 -21.44 10.85
N ILE A 249 -5.15 -20.49 11.04
CA ILE A 249 -5.42 -19.22 11.71
C ILE A 249 -5.42 -18.13 10.63
N LYS A 250 -6.55 -17.45 10.48
CA LYS A 250 -6.70 -16.33 9.56
C LYS A 250 -6.89 -15.04 10.35
N LEU A 251 -5.94 -14.11 10.23
CA LEU A 251 -6.09 -12.78 10.78
C LEU A 251 -7.19 -12.02 10.03
N LEU A 252 -8.18 -11.52 10.77
CA LEU A 252 -9.36 -10.83 10.22
C LEU A 252 -9.38 -9.34 10.51
N GLU A 253 -8.78 -8.89 11.62
CA GLU A 253 -8.75 -7.48 12.02
C GLU A 253 -7.68 -7.25 13.08
N VAL A 254 -7.11 -6.05 13.08
CA VAL A 254 -6.20 -5.55 14.13
C VAL A 254 -6.61 -4.11 14.48
N LEU A 255 -6.62 -3.78 15.76
CA LEU A 255 -6.82 -2.42 16.26
C LEU A 255 -5.63 -1.95 17.12
N PRO A 256 -5.36 -0.64 17.18
CA PRO A 256 -6.04 0.43 16.44
C PRO A 256 -5.71 0.38 14.95
N LYS A 257 -6.56 1.03 14.14
CA LYS A 257 -6.18 1.33 12.77
C LYS A 257 -4.98 2.30 12.78
N PRO A 258 -4.01 2.14 11.88
CA PRO A 258 -2.85 3.02 11.80
C PRO A 258 -3.29 4.49 11.59
N THR A 259 -2.64 5.41 12.29
CA THR A 259 -2.93 6.85 12.18
C THR A 259 -2.41 7.43 10.87
N ILE A 260 -1.30 6.90 10.34
CA ILE A 260 -0.84 7.19 8.98
C ILE A 260 -1.68 6.36 8.01
N ASN A 261 -2.84 6.91 7.64
CA ASN A 261 -3.74 6.33 6.66
C ASN A 261 -4.13 7.39 5.60
N PRO A 262 -4.72 6.95 4.47
CA PRO A 262 -5.05 7.87 3.39
C PRO A 262 -5.94 9.05 3.79
N CYS A 263 -6.87 8.85 4.72
CA CYS A 263 -7.77 9.90 5.19
C CYS A 263 -7.06 10.93 6.06
N ALA A 264 -6.30 10.47 7.05
CA ALA A 264 -5.51 11.35 7.91
C ALA A 264 -4.49 12.15 7.08
N LYS A 265 -3.91 11.51 6.06
CA LYS A 265 -3.00 12.19 5.13
C LYS A 265 -3.73 13.23 4.27
N ILE A 266 -4.91 12.94 3.73
CA ILE A 266 -5.76 13.92 3.03
C ILE A 266 -6.12 15.10 3.95
N GLN A 267 -6.48 14.84 5.22
CA GLN A 267 -6.75 15.91 6.18
C GLN A 267 -5.51 16.79 6.42
N SER A 268 -4.33 16.19 6.55
CA SER A 268 -3.06 16.94 6.67
C SER A 268 -2.71 17.77 5.42
N LEU A 269 -3.29 17.44 4.26
CA LEU A 269 -3.14 18.22 3.02
C LEU A 269 -4.09 19.41 2.97
N LEU A 270 -5.18 19.38 3.74
CA LEU A 270 -6.23 20.41 3.80
C LEU A 270 -5.92 21.52 4.81
N THR A 271 -5.33 21.17 5.96
CA THR A 271 -4.89 22.14 6.97
C THR A 271 -3.54 22.73 6.57
N LYS A 272 -3.58 23.88 5.88
CA LYS A 272 -2.44 24.80 5.72
C LYS A 272 -2.49 25.88 6.78
#